data_AF-A0AAV1KFY4-F1
#
_entry.id   AF-A0AAV1KFY4-F1
#
_cell.length_a   1.000
_cell.length_b   1.000
_cell.length_c   1.000
_cell.angle_alpha   90.00
_cell.angle_beta   90.00
_cell.angle_gamma   90.00
#
_symmetry.space_group_name_H-M   'P 1'
#
loop_
_entity.id
_entity.type
_entity.pdbx_description
1 polymer ?
#
loop_
_entity_poly.entity_id
_entity_poly.type
_entity_poly.pdbx_seq_one_letter_code
_entity_poly.pdbx_strand_id
1 'polypeptide(L)'
;MWSNARELEFLEAYQRESILWNPKDARYKDKQLVHDAWLRISSDLDIPVEELKKKRDSLLATYRNHRRKVRLSLQSGAGAGSVYKPFWFAYDCMNSFLHDAVTSRKTLNTDTQVTKYLFPYMKPLI
;
A
#
# COMPACT_ATOMS: atom_id res chain seq x y z
N MET A 1 -15.01 5.84 12.64
CA MET A 1 -14.58 4.43 12.51
C MET A 1 -14.71 4.05 11.03
N TRP A 2 -13.74 3.36 10.45
CA TRP A 2 -13.75 2.98 9.04
C TRP A 2 -14.48 1.64 8.84
N SER A 3 -15.36 1.56 7.85
CA SER A 3 -16.01 0.32 7.42
C SER A 3 -15.33 -0.22 6.15
N ASN A 4 -15.46 -1.52 5.87
CA ASN A 4 -14.88 -2.13 4.67
C ASN A 4 -15.37 -1.44 3.38
N ALA A 5 -16.65 -1.05 3.32
CA ALA A 5 -17.21 -0.32 2.19
C ALA A 5 -16.53 1.05 2.01
N ARG A 6 -16.32 1.79 3.09
CA ARG A 6 -15.66 3.11 3.06
C ARG A 6 -14.16 2.99 2.75
N GLU A 7 -13.53 1.90 3.16
CA GLU A 7 -12.14 1.60 2.77
C GLU A 7 -12.02 1.26 1.29
N LEU A 8 -12.98 0.54 0.71
CA LEU A 8 -13.02 0.27 -0.73
C LEU A 8 -13.27 1.55 -1.53
N GLU A 9 -14.25 2.36 -1.13
CA GLU A 9 -14.53 3.66 -1.75
C GLU A 9 -13.29 4.58 -1.74
N PHE A 10 -12.56 4.59 -0.61
CA PHE A 10 -11.28 5.28 -0.52
C PHE A 10 -10.24 4.73 -1.49
N LEU A 11 -10.11 3.41 -1.60
CA LEU A 11 -9.15 2.77 -2.51
C LEU A 11 -9.47 3.05 -3.98
N GLU A 12 -10.75 3.08 -4.35
CA GLU A 12 -11.20 3.46 -5.70
C GLU A 12 -10.82 4.90 -6.03
N ALA A 13 -11.13 5.86 -5.13
CA ALA A 13 -10.73 7.25 -5.31
C ALA A 13 -9.20 7.41 -5.37
N TYR A 14 -8.48 6.69 -4.51
CA TYR A 14 -7.01 6.67 -4.49
C TYR A 14 -6.41 6.10 -5.79
N GLN A 15 -7.02 5.04 -6.36
CA GLN A 15 -6.59 4.44 -7.60
C GLN A 15 -6.69 5.41 -8.79
N ARG A 16 -7.76 6.22 -8.85
CA ARG A 16 -7.94 7.23 -9.92
C ARG A 16 -6.83 8.28 -9.92
N GLU A 17 -6.30 8.62 -8.76
CA GLU A 17 -5.24 9.62 -8.60
C GLU A 17 -3.85 8.97 -8.76
N SER A 18 -3.46 8.65 -10.01
CA SER A 18 -2.18 8.00 -10.33
C SER A 18 -0.96 8.68 -9.72
N ILE A 19 -1.00 10.02 -9.61
CA ILE A 19 0.08 10.83 -9.04
C ILE A 19 0.36 10.51 -7.56
N LEU A 20 -0.57 9.86 -6.85
CA LEU A 20 -0.41 9.51 -5.43
C LEU A 20 0.26 8.15 -5.20
N TRP A 21 0.26 7.26 -6.19
CA TRP A 21 0.71 5.88 -6.01
C TRP A 21 1.67 5.39 -7.10
N ASN A 22 1.70 6.02 -8.28
CA ASN A 22 2.49 5.61 -9.42
C ASN A 22 3.79 6.42 -9.53
N PRO A 23 4.98 5.84 -9.21
CA PRO A 23 6.25 6.54 -9.33
C PRO A 23 6.66 6.86 -10.78
N LYS A 24 6.01 6.20 -11.77
CA LYS A 24 6.24 6.47 -13.19
C LYS A 24 5.48 7.69 -13.70
N ASP A 25 4.52 8.20 -12.94
CA ASP A 25 3.86 9.46 -13.29
C ASP A 25 4.88 10.60 -13.14
N ALA A 26 5.11 11.36 -14.21
CA ALA A 26 6.06 12.47 -14.20
C ALA A 26 5.73 13.51 -13.11
N ARG A 27 4.44 13.61 -12.75
CA ARG A 27 3.92 14.55 -11.74
C ARG A 27 4.01 14.02 -10.31
N TYR A 28 4.43 12.76 -10.11
CA TYR A 28 4.55 12.14 -8.78
C TYR A 28 5.47 12.93 -7.82
N LYS A 29 6.44 13.67 -8.36
CA LYS A 29 7.38 14.50 -7.57
C LYS A 29 6.87 15.93 -7.32
N ASP A 30 5.79 16.32 -7.99
CA ASP A 30 5.21 17.65 -7.84
C ASP A 30 4.38 17.70 -6.55
N LYS A 31 4.91 18.41 -5.56
CA LYS A 31 4.28 18.51 -4.24
C LYS A 31 2.92 19.20 -4.28
N GLN A 32 2.73 20.16 -5.17
CA GLN A 32 1.49 20.90 -5.28
C GLN A 32 0.42 20.02 -5.90
N LEU A 33 0.73 19.35 -7.01
CA LEU A 33 -0.22 18.43 -7.65
C LEU A 33 -0.59 17.26 -6.72
N VAL A 34 0.39 16.70 -6.00
CA VAL A 34 0.14 15.66 -4.98
C VAL A 34 -0.78 16.18 -3.88
N HIS A 35 -0.57 17.41 -3.40
CA HIS A 35 -1.46 18.02 -2.42
C HIS A 35 -2.89 18.19 -2.96
N ASP A 36 -3.02 18.69 -4.19
CA ASP A 36 -4.32 18.90 -4.84
C ASP A 36 -5.08 17.57 -5.03
N ALA A 37 -4.40 16.48 -5.39
CA ALA A 37 -5.05 15.17 -5.47
C ALA A 37 -5.54 14.67 -4.11
N TRP A 38 -4.79 14.91 -3.03
CA TRP A 38 -5.28 14.60 -1.70
C TRP A 38 -6.51 15.42 -1.33
N LEU A 39 -6.55 16.71 -1.70
CA LEU A 39 -7.71 17.56 -1.48
C LEU A 39 -8.92 17.10 -2.28
N ARG A 40 -8.75 16.63 -3.52
CA ARG A 40 -9.84 16.04 -4.32
C ARG A 40 -10.46 14.83 -3.61
N ILE A 41 -9.64 13.87 -3.17
CA ILE A 41 -10.15 12.70 -2.43
C ILE A 41 -10.80 13.12 -1.10
N SER A 42 -10.21 14.11 -0.41
CA SER A 42 -10.75 14.65 0.85
C SER A 42 -12.14 15.26 0.65
N SER A 43 -12.32 16.02 -0.42
CA SER A 43 -13.60 16.63 -0.79
C SER A 43 -14.63 15.58 -1.24
N ASP A 44 -14.21 14.57 -2.00
CA ASP A 44 -15.11 13.51 -2.48
C ASP A 44 -15.68 12.66 -1.35
N LEU A 45 -14.88 12.36 -0.32
CA LEU A 45 -15.24 11.44 0.76
C LEU A 45 -15.68 12.13 2.06
N ASP A 46 -15.56 13.47 2.10
CA ASP A 46 -15.74 14.30 3.30
C ASP A 46 -14.90 13.78 4.48
N ILE A 47 -13.59 13.56 4.24
CA ILE A 47 -12.63 13.07 5.23
C ILE A 47 -11.37 13.94 5.19
N PRO A 48 -10.83 14.37 6.33
CA PRO A 48 -9.58 15.13 6.36
C PRO A 48 -8.42 14.38 5.70
N VAL A 49 -7.62 15.11 4.91
CA VAL A 49 -6.41 14.58 4.24
C VAL A 49 -5.50 13.79 5.19
N GLU A 50 -5.33 14.26 6.43
CA GLU A 50 -4.47 13.60 7.42
C GLU A 50 -5.01 12.22 7.84
N GLU A 51 -6.33 12.05 7.91
CA GLU A 51 -6.94 10.74 8.16
C GLU A 51 -6.80 9.82 6.95
N LEU A 52 -6.99 10.36 5.74
CA LEU A 52 -6.80 9.61 4.49
C LEU A 52 -5.37 9.07 4.37
N LYS A 53 -4.36 9.90 4.67
CA LYS A 53 -2.94 9.48 4.67
C LYS A 53 -2.68 8.37 5.68
N LYS A 54 -3.18 8.51 6.92
CA LYS A 54 -3.06 7.47 7.95
C LYS A 54 -3.71 6.16 7.51
N LYS A 55 -4.89 6.25 6.90
CA LYS A 55 -5.60 5.07 6.37
C LYS A 55 -4.83 4.41 5.23
N ARG A 56 -4.35 5.20 4.26
CA ARG A 56 -3.45 4.72 3.18
C ARG A 56 -2.27 3.94 3.76
N ASP A 57 -1.58 4.49 4.76
CA ASP A 57 -0.38 3.85 5.31
C ASP A 57 -0.70 2.52 6.01
N SER A 58 -1.82 2.46 6.73
CA SER A 58 -2.33 1.23 7.32
C SER A 58 -2.67 0.17 6.26
N LEU A 59 -3.40 0.53 5.21
CA LEU A 59 -3.76 -0.36 4.10
C LEU A 59 -2.51 -0.87 3.36
N LEU A 60 -1.55 0.01 3.07
CA LEU A 60 -0.29 -0.36 2.43
C LEU A 60 0.55 -1.32 3.27
N ALA A 61 0.56 -1.16 4.59
CA ALA A 61 1.26 -2.08 5.49
C ALA A 61 0.66 -3.49 5.40
N THR A 62 -0.67 -3.61 5.48
CA THR A 62 -1.40 -4.87 5.34
C THR A 62 -1.17 -5.52 3.96
N TYR A 63 -1.27 -4.73 2.89
CA TYR A 63 -1.02 -5.18 1.53
C TYR A 63 0.39 -5.77 1.35
N ARG A 64 1.42 -5.06 1.82
CA ARG A 64 2.83 -5.52 1.74
C ARG A 64 3.04 -6.85 2.45
N ASN A 65 2.38 -7.05 3.60
CA ASN A 65 2.44 -8.31 4.34
C ASN A 65 1.82 -9.47 3.56
N HIS A 66 0.60 -9.28 3.01
CA HIS A 66 -0.02 -10.31 2.16
C HIS A 66 0.80 -10.59 0.90
N ARG A 67 1.29 -9.55 0.21
CA ARG A 67 2.13 -9.71 -0.98
C ARG A 67 3.43 -10.46 -0.68
N ARG A 68 4.06 -10.22 0.48
CA ARG A 68 5.22 -11.00 0.92
C ARG A 68 4.87 -12.48 1.08
N LYS A 69 3.74 -12.82 1.71
CA LYS A 69 3.28 -14.21 1.88
C LYS A 69 3.01 -14.88 0.53
N VAL A 70 2.34 -14.18 -0.39
CA VAL A 70 2.12 -14.67 -1.77
C VAL A 70 3.45 -14.97 -2.45
N ARG A 71 4.40 -14.02 -2.44
CA ARG A 71 5.73 -14.20 -3.04
C ARG A 71 6.50 -15.37 -2.44
N LEU A 72 6.49 -15.51 -1.11
CA LEU A 72 7.16 -16.62 -0.44
C LEU A 72 6.53 -17.96 -0.82
N SER A 73 5.20 -18.04 -0.88
CA SER A 73 4.50 -19.27 -1.29
C SER A 73 4.86 -19.72 -2.72
N LEU A 74 5.12 -18.77 -3.62
CA LEU A 74 5.56 -19.04 -4.98
C LEU A 74 7.02 -19.51 -5.07
N GLN A 75 7.91 -19.00 -4.19
CA GLN A 75 9.33 -19.35 -4.19
C GLN A 75 9.63 -20.70 -3.52
N SER A 76 8.80 -21.15 -2.58
CA SER A 76 9.06 -22.35 -1.78
C SER A 76 8.87 -23.69 -2.52
N GLY A 77 8.61 -23.69 -3.83
CA GLY A 77 8.56 -24.92 -4.65
C GLY A 77 7.44 -25.91 -4.27
N ALA A 78 6.50 -25.51 -3.41
CA ALA A 78 5.34 -26.32 -3.09
C ALA A 78 4.45 -26.41 -4.34
N GLY A 79 4.13 -27.64 -4.76
CA GLY A 79 3.38 -27.91 -5.99
C GLY A 79 2.10 -27.07 -6.12
N ALA A 80 1.62 -26.93 -7.35
CA ALA A 80 0.57 -26.03 -7.84
C ALA A 80 -0.74 -25.87 -7.00
N GLY A 81 -0.92 -26.62 -5.90
CA GLY A 81 -2.06 -26.54 -4.98
C GLY A 81 -1.90 -25.64 -3.73
N SER A 82 -0.75 -25.02 -3.43
CA SER A 82 -0.54 -24.28 -2.16
C SER A 82 -0.22 -22.78 -2.26
N VAL A 83 -0.59 -22.11 -3.36
CA VAL A 83 -0.41 -20.64 -3.45
C VAL A 83 -1.33 -19.98 -2.42
N TYR A 84 -0.73 -19.24 -1.47
CA TYR A 84 -1.48 -18.49 -0.46
C TYR A 84 -2.40 -17.48 -1.15
N LYS A 85 -3.72 -17.65 -1.00
CA LYS A 85 -4.73 -16.66 -1.42
C LYS A 85 -5.05 -15.75 -0.24
N PRO A 86 -4.73 -14.45 -0.31
CA PRO A 86 -5.12 -13.51 0.74
C PRO A 86 -6.63 -13.45 0.88
N PHE A 87 -7.17 -13.75 2.07
CA PHE A 87 -8.60 -13.57 2.39
C PHE A 87 -8.95 -12.10 2.71
N TRP A 88 -8.09 -11.15 2.33
CA TRP A 88 -8.29 -9.75 2.68
C TRP A 88 -9.06 -9.04 1.56
N PHE A 89 -10.24 -8.50 1.91
CA PHE A 89 -11.19 -7.92 0.94
C PHE A 89 -10.61 -6.83 0.03
N ALA A 90 -9.63 -6.07 0.52
CA ALA A 90 -8.98 -5.01 -0.24
C ALA A 90 -7.75 -5.47 -1.05
N TYR A 91 -7.34 -6.74 -0.91
CA TYR A 91 -6.11 -7.23 -1.55
C TYR A 91 -6.18 -7.14 -3.06
N ASP A 92 -7.25 -7.63 -3.68
CA ASP A 92 -7.37 -7.67 -5.14
C ASP A 92 -7.47 -6.26 -5.74
N CYS A 93 -8.25 -5.38 -5.10
CA CYS A 93 -8.33 -3.95 -5.44
C CYS A 93 -6.94 -3.32 -5.44
N MET A 94 -6.20 -3.43 -4.34
CA MET A 94 -4.85 -2.85 -4.22
C MET A 94 -3.83 -3.49 -5.17
N ASN A 95 -3.91 -4.81 -5.37
CA ASN A 95 -3.00 -5.53 -6.25
C ASN A 95 -3.18 -5.09 -7.71
N SER A 96 -4.41 -4.76 -8.14
CA SER A 96 -4.71 -4.35 -9.52
C SER A 96 -3.87 -3.16 -10.02
N PHE A 97 -3.51 -2.21 -9.13
CA PHE A 97 -2.76 -1.01 -9.51
C PHE A 97 -1.39 -0.90 -8.84
N LEU A 98 -1.18 -1.49 -7.66
CA LEU A 98 0.11 -1.42 -6.95
C LEU A 98 1.13 -2.49 -7.37
N HIS A 99 0.70 -3.58 -8.01
CA HIS A 99 1.59 -4.67 -8.38
C HIS A 99 2.78 -4.17 -9.21
N ASP A 100 2.51 -3.32 -10.21
CA ASP A 100 3.47 -2.81 -11.19
C ASP A 100 4.16 -1.50 -10.76
N ALA A 101 3.50 -0.70 -9.93
CA ALA A 101 4.09 0.51 -9.36
C ALA A 101 5.25 0.19 -8.41
N VAL A 102 5.14 -0.92 -7.67
CA VAL A 102 6.15 -1.31 -6.67
C VAL A 102 7.36 -2.05 -7.29
N THR A 103 7.22 -2.69 -8.45
CA THR A 103 8.36 -3.26 -9.21
C THR A 103 9.29 -2.20 -9.80
N SER A 104 8.85 -0.94 -9.85
CA SER A 104 9.63 0.20 -10.37
C SER A 104 10.63 0.76 -9.34
N ARG A 105 10.50 0.40 -8.06
CA ARG A 105 11.63 0.47 -7.12
C ARG A 105 12.54 -0.74 -7.35
N LYS A 106 13.22 -0.77 -8.51
CA LYS A 106 14.47 -1.52 -8.64
C LYS A 106 15.53 -0.77 -7.82
N THR A 107 15.47 -0.87 -6.50
CA THR A 107 16.71 -0.88 -5.73
C THR A 107 17.35 -2.22 -6.02
N LEU A 108 18.34 -2.22 -6.92
CA LEU A 108 19.52 -3.05 -6.74
C LEU A 108 19.83 -3.07 -5.25
N ASN A 109 19.63 -4.21 -4.60
CA ASN A 109 20.31 -4.56 -3.36
C ASN A 109 20.18 -6.07 -3.21
N THR A 110 21.22 -6.73 -3.70
CA THR A 110 21.67 -8.05 -3.29
C THR A 110 21.74 -8.11 -1.75
N ASP A 111 21.35 -9.27 -1.25
CA ASP A 111 21.62 -9.81 0.08
C ASP A 111 20.89 -9.24 1.32
N THR A 112 19.97 -10.06 1.81
CA THR A 112 19.93 -10.54 3.20
C THR A 112 20.53 -9.63 4.26
N GLN A 113 19.79 -8.69 4.85
CA GLN A 113 19.90 -8.40 6.29
C GLN A 113 18.55 -8.04 6.91
N VAL A 114 18.07 -9.02 7.66
CA VAL A 114 17.05 -8.97 8.69
C VAL A 114 17.43 -7.88 9.72
N THR A 115 16.43 -7.19 10.29
CA THR A 115 16.48 -6.44 11.56
C THR A 115 17.54 -5.34 11.73
N LYS A 116 17.21 -4.08 11.40
CA LYS A 116 17.83 -2.94 12.14
C LYS A 116 17.08 -1.62 12.23
N TYR A 117 15.98 -1.39 11.49
CA TYR A 117 15.34 -0.06 11.47
C TYR A 117 13.82 -0.06 11.70
N LEU A 118 13.31 -0.98 12.52
CA LEU A 118 11.92 -0.91 13.00
C LEU A 118 11.88 -0.16 14.34
N PHE A 119 11.48 1.11 14.24
CA PHE A 119 10.78 1.92 15.25
C PHE A 119 11.46 2.19 16.62
N PRO A 120 12.04 3.39 16.84
CA PRO A 120 12.53 3.83 18.16
C PRO A 120 11.45 4.34 19.12
N TYR A 121 10.17 3.96 18.96
CA TYR A 121 9.09 4.44 19.84
C TYR A 121 8.12 3.32 20.23
N MET A 122 8.57 2.42 21.11
CA MET A 122 7.72 1.67 22.02
C MET A 122 8.52 1.50 23.32
N LYS A 123 8.29 2.36 24.32
CA LYS A 123 8.79 2.15 25.68
C LYS A 123 8.07 0.93 26.28
N PRO A 124 8.76 0.02 26.99
CA PRO A 124 8.08 -1.05 27.70
C PRO A 124 7.33 -0.45 28.90
N LEU A 125 6.05 -0.82 29.02
CA LEU A 125 5.26 -0.62 30.22
C LEU A 125 5.64 -1.74 31.20
N ILE A 126 6.37 -1.40 32.26
CA ILE A 126 6.40 -2.15 33.52
C ILE A 126 5.89 -1.18 34.59
#